data_AF-A0A759QN33-F1
#
_entry.id   AF-A0A759QN33-F1
#
_cell.length_a   1.000
_cell.length_b   1.000
_cell.length_c   1.000
_cell.angle_alpha   90.00
_cell.angle_beta   90.00
_cell.angle_gamma   90.00
#
_symmetry.space_group_name_H-M   'P 1'
#
loop_
_entity.id
_entity.type
_entity.pdbx_description
1 polymer ?
#
loop_
_entity_poly.entity_id
_entity_poly.type
_entity_poly.pdbx_seq_one_letter_code
_entity_poly.pdbx_strand_id
1 'polypeptide(L)'
;MPIINRPNLKKLAPLNINPAYAKAGISSTNVHLKNNFDTLHNQMRDMPVSHFKEALDVPDYSEIRQIGFNSIIQSHDFLLNKDNDDVFIHARRQSTKYQSRFAGDKFHISVQREMVPQAFQALSGLLFSEDSPVDKWKMTDLERIDKQDRLSVGAQFTLYIKPDQENSQYSASLLHNTREFIACLESRLSEKGIIPGQCPDSDVHPESWQYLSYRNELRSERSGSEVQSQALREEPFYRLMTE
;
A
#
# COMPACT_ATOMS: atom_id res chain seq x y z
N MET A 1 37.88 -3.73 17.37
CA MET A 1 36.70 -2.88 17.61
C MET A 1 36.82 -1.63 16.76
N PRO A 2 35.94 -1.38 15.77
CA PRO A 2 35.85 -0.08 15.14
C PRO A 2 34.72 0.73 15.76
N ILE A 3 35.02 1.99 16.05
CA ILE A 3 34.11 3.01 16.58
C ILE A 3 33.18 3.42 15.43
N ILE A 4 31.89 3.08 15.54
CA ILE A 4 30.87 3.54 14.60
C ILE A 4 30.41 4.93 15.06
N ASN A 5 30.78 5.93 14.27
CA ASN A 5 30.26 7.30 14.39
C ASN A 5 28.74 7.27 14.15
N ARG A 6 27.95 7.56 15.18
CA ARG A 6 26.50 7.73 15.06
C ARG A 6 26.21 9.16 14.57
N PRO A 7 25.71 9.37 13.34
CA PRO A 7 25.15 10.66 13.00
C PRO A 7 23.87 10.87 13.82
N ASN A 8 23.72 12.09 14.35
CA ASN A 8 22.54 12.54 15.08
C ASN A 8 21.27 12.33 14.23
N LEU A 9 20.58 11.21 14.45
CA LEU A 9 19.28 10.92 13.87
C LEU A 9 18.24 11.79 14.56
N LYS A 10 17.85 12.88 13.91
CA LYS A 10 16.58 13.55 14.19
C LYS A 10 15.49 12.48 14.11
N LYS A 11 14.73 12.29 15.21
CA LYS A 11 13.51 11.48 15.22
C LYS A 11 12.73 11.76 13.94
N LEU A 12 12.45 10.72 13.16
CA LEU A 12 11.49 10.85 12.05
C LEU A 12 10.20 11.40 12.67
N ALA A 13 9.75 12.55 12.19
CA ALA A 13 8.51 13.11 12.67
C ALA A 13 7.40 12.09 12.36
N PRO A 14 6.57 11.72 13.35
CA PRO A 14 5.32 11.04 13.04
C PRO A 14 4.59 11.89 12.01
N LEU A 15 3.89 11.24 11.07
CA LEU A 15 2.95 11.97 10.23
C LEU A 15 2.06 12.75 11.19
N ASN A 16 2.15 14.08 11.14
CA ASN A 16 1.31 14.94 11.92
C ASN A 16 -0.09 14.84 11.29
N ILE A 17 -0.81 13.77 11.65
CA ILE A 17 -2.20 13.53 11.28
C ILE A 17 -3.00 14.46 12.18
N ASN A 18 -2.99 15.73 11.81
CA ASN A 18 -3.71 16.75 12.55
C ASN A 18 -5.22 16.45 12.41
N PRO A 19 -6.00 16.30 13.49
CA PRO A 19 -7.44 16.01 13.41
C PRO A 19 -8.26 17.12 12.72
N ALA A 20 -7.63 18.26 12.44
CA ALA A 20 -8.22 19.40 11.74
C ALA A 20 -8.47 19.15 10.23
N TYR A 21 -8.05 18.04 9.65
CA TYR A 21 -8.29 17.72 8.23
C TYR A 21 -9.71 17.17 7.93
N ALA A 22 -10.59 17.07 8.93
CA ALA A 22 -11.96 16.58 8.78
C ALA A 22 -12.93 17.53 8.01
N LYS A 23 -12.42 18.61 7.42
CA LYS A 23 -13.18 19.47 6.50
C LYS A 23 -12.31 19.90 5.31
N ALA A 24 -11.98 18.97 4.43
CA ALA A 24 -11.45 19.31 3.12
C ALA A 24 -12.48 18.89 2.07
N GLY A 25 -13.00 19.87 1.31
CA GLY A 25 -13.81 19.62 0.13
C GLY A 25 -13.10 18.69 -0.86
N ILE A 26 -13.86 18.17 -1.83
CA ILE A 26 -13.42 17.22 -2.85
C ILE A 26 -11.95 17.48 -3.23
N SER A 27 -11.07 16.52 -2.91
CA SER A 27 -9.64 16.66 -3.23
C SER A 27 -9.50 17.02 -4.71
N SER A 28 -8.66 18.01 -5.02
CA SER A 28 -8.36 18.41 -6.41
C SER A 28 -7.96 17.21 -7.27
N THR A 29 -7.34 16.19 -6.67
CA THR A 29 -7.02 14.90 -7.29
C THR A 29 -8.27 14.17 -7.80
N ASN A 30 -9.30 14.05 -6.96
CA ASN A 30 -10.53 13.31 -7.32
C ASN A 30 -11.32 14.05 -8.41
N VAL A 31 -11.38 15.39 -8.35
CA VAL A 31 -11.99 16.21 -9.42
C VAL A 31 -11.27 15.99 -10.75
N HIS A 32 -9.93 15.99 -10.74
CA HIS A 32 -9.15 15.74 -11.95
C HIS A 32 -9.44 14.36 -12.56
N LEU A 33 -9.45 13.31 -11.73
CA LEU A 33 -9.77 11.96 -12.19
C LEU A 33 -11.18 11.87 -12.80
N LYS A 34 -12.18 12.52 -12.19
CA LYS A 34 -13.55 12.57 -12.74
C LYS A 34 -13.60 13.24 -14.10
N ASN A 35 -12.97 14.40 -14.22
CA ASN A 35 -13.03 15.21 -15.45
C ASN A 35 -12.24 14.59 -16.61
N ASN A 36 -11.27 13.72 -16.33
CA ASN A 36 -10.39 13.13 -17.33
C ASN A 36 -10.49 11.61 -17.39
N PHE A 37 -11.55 11.01 -16.83
CA PHE A 37 -11.67 9.56 -16.64
C PHE A 37 -11.46 8.80 -17.95
N ASP A 38 -12.24 9.12 -18.99
CA ASP A 38 -12.16 8.42 -20.29
C ASP A 38 -10.80 8.60 -20.96
N THR A 39 -10.22 9.80 -20.85
CA THR A 39 -8.89 10.08 -21.41
C THR A 39 -7.82 9.23 -20.72
N LEU A 40 -7.82 9.19 -19.38
CA LEU A 40 -6.88 8.41 -18.59
C LEU A 40 -7.06 6.92 -18.84
N HIS A 41 -8.30 6.43 -18.85
CA HIS A 41 -8.62 5.02 -19.10
C HIS A 41 -8.12 4.56 -20.47
N ASN A 42 -8.42 5.33 -21.53
CA ASN A 42 -7.96 5.00 -22.87
C ASN A 42 -6.42 5.05 -22.97
N GLN A 43 -5.78 6.05 -22.35
CA GLN A 43 -4.32 6.13 -22.32
C GLN A 43 -3.68 4.94 -21.62
N MET A 44 -4.23 4.49 -20.48
CA MET A 44 -3.74 3.31 -19.76
C MET A 44 -3.86 2.05 -20.61
N ARG A 45 -4.99 1.85 -21.29
CA ARG A 45 -5.21 0.67 -22.15
C ARG A 45 -4.17 0.55 -23.27
N ASP A 46 -3.71 1.66 -23.80
CA ASP A 46 -2.78 1.69 -24.92
C ASP A 46 -1.29 1.60 -24.49
N MET A 47 -1.01 1.56 -23.18
CA MET A 47 0.34 1.43 -22.65
C MET A 47 0.88 -0.02 -22.71
N PRO A 48 2.19 -0.21 -22.92
CA PRO A 48 2.79 -1.53 -22.86
C PRO A 48 2.77 -2.09 -21.44
N VAL A 49 2.86 -3.42 -21.31
CA VAL A 49 2.98 -4.12 -20.02
C VAL A 49 4.12 -3.52 -19.18
N SER A 50 3.87 -3.28 -17.91
CA SER A 50 4.88 -2.76 -16.98
C SER A 50 5.86 -3.87 -16.60
N HIS A 51 7.14 -3.51 -16.46
CA HIS A 51 8.16 -4.42 -15.97
C HIS A 51 8.63 -3.97 -14.59
N PHE A 52 8.55 -4.87 -13.61
CA PHE A 52 9.03 -4.63 -12.25
C PHE A 52 10.22 -5.52 -11.98
N LYS A 53 11.42 -4.94 -11.89
CA LYS A 53 12.61 -5.68 -11.49
C LYS A 53 12.53 -5.98 -10.01
N GLU A 54 12.32 -7.26 -9.69
CA GLU A 54 12.26 -7.69 -8.30
C GLU A 54 13.58 -7.47 -7.59
N ALA A 55 13.49 -6.96 -6.36
CA ALA A 55 14.64 -6.86 -5.48
C ALA A 55 15.07 -8.27 -5.03
N LEU A 56 16.38 -8.53 -5.15
CA LEU A 56 17.03 -9.72 -4.57
C LEU A 56 17.55 -9.37 -3.18
N ASP A 57 17.94 -10.35 -2.37
CA ASP A 57 18.53 -10.11 -1.04
C ASP A 57 17.66 -9.20 -0.13
N VAL A 58 16.34 -9.39 -0.21
CA VAL A 58 15.35 -8.74 0.65
C VAL A 58 15.16 -9.51 1.95
N PRO A 59 14.85 -8.84 3.07
CA PRO A 59 14.64 -9.53 4.34
C PRO A 59 13.45 -10.50 4.25
N ASP A 60 13.55 -11.63 4.92
CA ASP A 60 12.43 -12.54 5.15
C ASP A 60 11.54 -12.06 6.31
N TYR A 61 10.39 -12.71 6.51
CA TYR A 61 9.44 -12.32 7.56
C TYR A 61 10.04 -12.41 8.99
N SER A 62 10.95 -13.34 9.24
CA SER A 62 11.60 -13.52 10.53
C SER A 62 12.56 -12.37 10.80
N GLU A 63 13.31 -11.92 9.79
CA GLU A 63 14.26 -10.83 9.88
C GLU A 63 13.55 -9.48 10.13
N ILE A 64 12.52 -9.14 9.36
CA ILE A 64 11.74 -7.90 9.63
C ILE A 64 11.03 -7.95 10.98
N ARG A 65 10.64 -9.14 11.47
CA ARG A 65 10.07 -9.25 12.82
C ARG A 65 11.08 -8.98 13.93
N GLN A 66 12.37 -9.16 13.70
CA GLN A 66 13.40 -8.88 14.69
C GLN A 66 13.80 -7.39 14.76
N ILE A 67 13.24 -6.53 13.90
CA ILE A 67 13.44 -5.09 13.98
C ILE A 67 13.00 -4.61 15.37
N GLY A 68 13.96 -4.07 16.13
CA GLY A 68 13.71 -3.49 17.44
C GLY A 68 12.84 -2.24 17.35
N PHE A 69 12.09 -1.97 18.41
CA PHE A 69 11.29 -0.75 18.51
C PHE A 69 12.15 0.51 18.38
N ASN A 70 11.65 1.52 17.67
CA ASN A 70 12.35 2.78 17.36
C ASN A 70 13.69 2.59 16.63
N SER A 71 13.96 1.40 16.11
CA SER A 71 15.10 1.14 15.22
C SER A 71 14.67 1.37 13.78
N ILE A 72 15.62 1.85 12.97
CA ILE A 72 15.46 1.97 11.53
C ILE A 72 16.51 1.06 10.91
N ILE A 73 16.07 0.10 10.10
CA ILE A 73 16.97 -0.66 9.22
C ILE A 73 16.70 -0.23 7.78
N GLN A 74 17.71 -0.34 6.93
CA GLN A 74 17.58 -0.08 5.51
C GLN A 74 17.63 -1.39 4.74
N SER A 75 16.69 -1.58 3.82
CA SER A 75 16.75 -2.60 2.78
C SER A 75 16.50 -1.92 1.44
N HIS A 76 17.48 -1.98 0.54
CA HIS A 76 17.47 -1.20 -0.71
C HIS A 76 17.20 0.29 -0.41
N ASP A 77 16.27 0.90 -1.12
CA ASP A 77 15.83 2.28 -0.90
C ASP A 77 14.78 2.43 0.20
N PHE A 78 14.41 1.35 0.91
CA PHE A 78 13.37 1.41 1.93
C PHE A 78 13.95 1.44 3.35
N LEU A 79 13.42 2.37 4.14
CA LEU A 79 13.60 2.42 5.58
C LEU A 79 12.47 1.63 6.24
N LEU A 80 12.85 0.65 7.06
CA LEU A 80 11.96 -0.23 7.81
C LEU A 80 12.01 0.13 9.29
N ASN A 81 10.86 0.28 9.93
CA ASN A 81 10.77 0.55 11.37
C ASN A 81 9.53 -0.07 12.01
N LYS A 82 9.61 -0.23 13.34
CA LYS A 82 8.47 -0.54 14.21
C LYS A 82 8.32 0.54 15.26
N ASP A 83 7.10 1.01 15.43
CA ASP A 83 6.75 1.97 16.46
C ASP A 83 6.03 1.25 17.61
N ASN A 84 6.17 1.77 18.83
CA ASN A 84 5.49 1.21 20.00
C ASN A 84 3.98 1.45 19.97
N ASP A 85 3.55 2.47 19.22
CA ASP A 85 2.17 3.00 19.25
C ASP A 85 1.21 2.25 18.32
N ASP A 86 1.71 1.40 17.42
CA ASP A 86 0.86 0.58 16.55
C ASP A 86 1.39 -0.86 16.38
N VAL A 87 0.62 -1.71 15.70
CA VAL A 87 0.92 -3.15 15.53
C VAL A 87 1.54 -3.47 14.16
N PHE A 88 2.19 -2.48 13.52
CA PHE A 88 2.70 -2.64 12.16
C PHE A 88 4.22 -2.56 12.08
N ILE A 89 4.74 -3.22 11.06
CA ILE A 89 6.07 -2.99 10.50
C ILE A 89 5.88 -2.07 9.30
N HIS A 90 6.52 -0.90 9.32
CA HIS A 90 6.38 0.10 8.27
C HIS A 90 7.57 0.05 7.35
N ALA A 91 7.33 0.26 6.05
CA ALA A 91 8.34 0.46 5.04
C ALA A 91 8.07 1.77 4.31
N ARG A 92 9.10 2.60 4.18
CA ARG A 92 9.02 3.85 3.42
C ARG A 92 10.29 4.06 2.62
N ARG A 93 10.14 4.37 1.33
CA ARG A 93 11.25 4.75 0.47
C ARG A 93 11.94 6.01 1.03
N GLN A 94 13.28 5.95 1.18
CA GLN A 94 14.12 7.03 1.67
C GLN A 94 14.03 8.24 0.74
N SER A 95 14.23 8.01 -0.56
CA SER A 95 14.02 8.98 -1.62
C SER A 95 12.65 8.74 -2.24
N THR A 96 11.60 9.39 -1.72
CA THR A 96 10.25 9.23 -2.26
C THR A 96 10.22 9.64 -3.73
N LYS A 97 9.71 8.75 -4.60
CA LYS A 97 9.51 9.02 -6.02
C LYS A 97 8.52 10.16 -6.23
N TYR A 98 7.55 10.28 -5.33
CA TYR A 98 6.46 11.25 -5.47
C TYR A 98 6.42 12.21 -4.27
N GLN A 99 6.57 13.51 -4.55
CA GLN A 99 6.53 14.58 -3.55
C GLN A 99 5.12 15.14 -3.31
N SER A 100 4.12 14.60 -4.00
CA SER A 100 2.74 15.06 -3.92
C SER A 100 2.06 14.74 -2.59
N ARG A 101 0.88 15.35 -2.38
CA ARG A 101 0.04 15.06 -1.22
C ARG A 101 -0.71 13.75 -1.42
N PHE A 102 -0.81 12.97 -0.35
CA PHE A 102 -1.60 11.75 -0.33
C PHE A 102 -3.10 12.07 -0.47
N ALA A 103 -3.77 11.41 -1.42
CA ALA A 103 -5.18 11.63 -1.75
C ALA A 103 -6.14 10.60 -1.14
N GLY A 104 -5.63 9.70 -0.29
CA GLY A 104 -6.40 8.72 0.46
C GLY A 104 -6.43 7.32 -0.14
N ASP A 105 -5.97 7.14 -1.38
CA ASP A 105 -6.06 5.89 -2.11
C ASP A 105 -5.11 4.82 -1.55
N LYS A 106 -5.66 3.68 -1.14
CA LYS A 106 -4.86 2.59 -0.62
C LYS A 106 -5.49 1.23 -0.88
N PHE A 107 -4.63 0.24 -0.92
CA PHE A 107 -5.01 -1.16 -1.01
C PHE A 107 -4.68 -1.89 0.27
N HIS A 108 -5.46 -2.91 0.58
CA HIS A 108 -5.08 -3.95 1.52
C HIS A 108 -4.89 -5.28 0.79
N ILE A 109 -4.06 -6.15 1.35
CA ILE A 109 -3.91 -7.53 0.88
C ILE A 109 -4.33 -8.44 2.03
N SER A 110 -5.27 -9.34 1.75
CA SER A 110 -5.85 -10.28 2.71
C SER A 110 -5.43 -11.70 2.36
N VAL A 111 -4.67 -12.33 3.24
CA VAL A 111 -4.25 -13.74 3.12
C VAL A 111 -4.66 -14.52 4.36
N GLN A 112 -4.70 -15.85 4.28
CA GLN A 112 -4.88 -16.68 5.46
C GLN A 112 -3.79 -16.33 6.49
N ARG A 113 -4.18 -16.11 7.75
CA ARG A 113 -3.28 -15.61 8.82
C ARG A 113 -1.98 -16.42 8.91
N GLU A 114 -2.09 -17.74 8.86
CA GLU A 114 -0.95 -18.66 8.99
C GLU A 114 0.01 -18.61 7.79
N MET A 115 -0.44 -18.04 6.66
CA MET A 115 0.33 -17.89 5.43
C MET A 115 0.95 -16.50 5.26
N VAL A 116 0.77 -15.57 6.20
CA VAL A 116 1.37 -14.21 6.13
C VAL A 116 2.89 -14.24 5.92
N PRO A 117 3.68 -15.09 6.61
CA PRO A 117 5.13 -15.18 6.34
C PRO A 117 5.45 -15.59 4.89
N GLN A 118 4.72 -16.58 4.35
CA GLN A 118 4.89 -17.09 2.99
C GLN A 118 4.44 -16.07 1.95
N ALA A 119 3.32 -15.37 2.22
CA ALA A 119 2.82 -14.29 1.39
C ALA A 119 3.82 -13.13 1.35
N PHE A 120 4.38 -12.72 2.50
CA PHE A 120 5.42 -11.70 2.51
C PHE A 120 6.64 -12.11 1.70
N GLN A 121 7.13 -13.35 1.86
CA GLN A 121 8.25 -13.86 1.07
C GLN A 121 7.95 -13.89 -0.43
N ALA A 122 6.72 -14.21 -0.82
CA ALA A 122 6.30 -14.23 -2.22
C ALA A 122 6.29 -12.82 -2.83
N LEU A 123 5.92 -11.81 -2.04
CA LEU A 123 5.71 -10.44 -2.47
C LEU A 123 6.93 -9.53 -2.27
N SER A 124 7.89 -9.90 -1.42
CA SER A 124 8.97 -9.02 -0.96
C SER A 124 9.80 -8.47 -2.12
N GLY A 125 10.13 -9.29 -3.13
CA GLY A 125 10.83 -8.84 -4.34
C GLY A 125 10.11 -7.69 -5.06
N LEU A 126 8.77 -7.76 -5.15
CA LEU A 126 7.93 -6.70 -5.73
C LEU A 126 7.80 -5.48 -4.79
N LEU A 127 7.59 -5.71 -3.49
CA LEU A 127 7.40 -4.64 -2.50
C LEU A 127 8.65 -3.77 -2.29
N PHE A 128 9.84 -4.37 -2.41
CA PHE A 128 11.13 -3.67 -2.32
C PHE A 128 11.70 -3.28 -3.69
N SER A 129 11.00 -3.58 -4.78
CA SER A 129 11.46 -3.26 -6.13
C SER A 129 11.75 -1.75 -6.30
N GLU A 130 12.85 -1.45 -6.99
CA GLU A 130 13.16 -0.09 -7.44
C GLU A 130 12.07 0.46 -8.37
N ASP A 131 11.37 -0.41 -9.10
CA ASP A 131 10.30 -0.09 -10.05
C ASP A 131 8.91 -0.02 -9.41
N SER A 132 8.75 -0.46 -8.16
CA SER A 132 7.46 -0.41 -7.46
C SER A 132 6.88 1.02 -7.45
N PRO A 133 5.58 1.19 -7.78
CA PRO A 133 4.89 2.48 -7.68
C PRO A 133 4.51 2.84 -6.22
N VAL A 134 4.82 1.96 -5.25
CA VAL A 134 4.43 2.13 -3.85
C VAL A 134 5.62 2.59 -3.01
N ASP A 135 5.66 3.89 -2.70
CA ASP A 135 6.70 4.48 -1.83
C ASP A 135 6.53 4.15 -0.34
N LYS A 136 5.32 3.79 0.07
CA LYS A 136 5.02 3.47 1.47
C LYS A 136 4.06 2.30 1.55
N TRP A 137 4.43 1.31 2.35
CA TRP A 137 3.56 0.22 2.72
C TRP A 137 3.81 -0.16 4.18
N LYS A 138 2.93 -0.98 4.73
CA LYS A 138 3.12 -1.56 6.05
C LYS A 138 2.52 -2.96 6.08
N MET A 139 2.97 -3.77 7.03
CA MET A 139 2.41 -5.08 7.29
C MET A 139 2.16 -5.28 8.77
N THR A 140 1.20 -6.14 9.11
CA THR A 140 0.83 -6.44 10.49
C THR A 140 1.89 -7.33 11.15
N ASP A 141 2.31 -6.94 12.35
CA ASP A 141 3.13 -7.76 13.22
C ASP A 141 2.21 -8.73 13.98
N LEU A 142 2.15 -9.98 13.52
CA LEU A 142 1.18 -10.97 14.02
C LEU A 142 1.39 -11.37 15.49
N GLU A 143 2.54 -11.05 16.08
CA GLU A 143 2.81 -11.25 17.52
C GLU A 143 2.17 -10.19 18.40
N ARG A 144 1.80 -9.04 17.82
CA ARG A 144 1.32 -7.87 18.56
C ARG A 144 -0.18 -7.67 18.44
N ILE A 145 -0.87 -8.57 17.75
CA ILE A 145 -2.29 -8.44 17.44
C ILE A 145 -3.08 -9.67 17.87
N ASP A 146 -4.30 -9.45 18.35
CA ASP A 146 -5.24 -10.52 18.64
C ASP A 146 -5.51 -11.36 17.38
N LYS A 147 -5.64 -12.68 17.55
CA LYS A 147 -5.88 -13.62 16.45
C LYS A 147 -7.23 -13.38 15.75
N GLN A 148 -8.20 -12.79 16.44
CA GLN A 148 -9.52 -12.48 15.90
C GLN A 148 -9.64 -11.03 15.42
N ASP A 149 -8.59 -10.21 15.52
CA ASP A 149 -8.62 -8.84 15.01
C ASP A 149 -8.79 -8.84 13.47
N ARG A 150 -9.47 -7.83 12.93
CA ARG A 150 -9.67 -7.70 11.48
C ARG A 150 -8.35 -7.71 10.69
N LEU A 151 -7.29 -7.14 11.26
CA LEU A 151 -5.95 -7.04 10.65
C LEU A 151 -5.13 -8.33 10.84
N SER A 152 -5.67 -9.30 11.58
CA SER A 152 -5.11 -10.63 11.74
C SER A 152 -5.67 -11.60 10.69
N VAL A 153 -6.99 -11.61 10.53
CA VAL A 153 -7.71 -12.53 9.63
C VAL A 153 -7.72 -12.06 8.17
N GLY A 154 -7.39 -10.78 7.93
CA GLY A 154 -7.21 -10.19 6.61
C GLY A 154 -6.55 -8.82 6.68
N ALA A 155 -6.49 -8.12 5.56
CA ALA A 155 -5.90 -6.80 5.42
C ALA A 155 -4.51 -6.63 6.07
N GLN A 156 -3.70 -7.70 6.08
CA GLN A 156 -2.44 -7.73 6.83
C GLN A 156 -1.40 -6.80 6.24
N PHE A 157 -1.47 -6.53 4.93
CA PHE A 157 -0.64 -5.55 4.24
C PHE A 157 -1.47 -4.32 3.88
N THR A 158 -0.87 -3.14 3.90
CA THR A 158 -1.47 -1.90 3.40
C THR A 158 -0.50 -1.18 2.47
N LEU A 159 -0.95 -0.87 1.25
CA LEU A 159 -0.18 -0.16 0.23
C LEU A 159 -0.76 1.25 0.06
N TYR A 160 0.06 2.29 0.22
CA TYR A 160 -0.39 3.68 0.10
C TYR A 160 -0.02 4.25 -1.26
N ILE A 161 -1.03 4.66 -2.05
CA ILE A 161 -0.81 5.21 -3.39
C ILE A 161 -0.88 6.73 -3.34
N LYS A 162 0.15 7.39 -3.86
CA LYS A 162 0.20 8.86 -3.97
C LYS A 162 0.19 9.28 -5.43
N PRO A 163 -0.45 10.41 -5.78
CA PRO A 163 -0.28 11.02 -7.10
C PRO A 163 1.20 11.26 -7.41
N ASP A 164 1.60 11.19 -8.67
CA ASP A 164 3.00 11.37 -9.06
C ASP A 164 3.36 12.83 -9.34
N GLN A 165 2.40 13.65 -9.75
CA GLN A 165 2.65 15.02 -10.17
C GLN A 165 2.69 16.01 -8.99
N GLU A 166 3.49 17.08 -9.11
CA GLU A 166 3.64 18.11 -8.07
C GLU A 166 2.30 18.78 -7.70
N ASN A 167 1.41 18.93 -8.67
CA ASN A 167 0.05 19.47 -8.49
C ASN A 167 -0.93 18.48 -7.81
N SER A 168 -0.43 17.32 -7.36
CA SER A 168 -1.20 16.24 -6.75
C SER A 168 -2.25 15.61 -7.67
N GLN A 169 -1.94 15.51 -8.97
CA GLN A 169 -2.71 14.75 -9.95
C GLN A 169 -2.00 13.44 -10.31
N TYR A 170 -2.79 12.43 -10.65
CA TYR A 170 -2.29 11.16 -11.18
C TYR A 170 -2.07 11.29 -12.69
N SER A 171 -0.89 10.90 -13.16
CA SER A 171 -0.66 10.63 -14.58
C SER A 171 -1.22 9.27 -14.98
N ALA A 172 -1.54 9.11 -16.26
CA ALA A 172 -1.91 7.80 -16.82
C ALA A 172 -0.80 6.76 -16.63
N SER A 173 0.47 7.16 -16.68
CA SER A 173 1.62 6.25 -16.51
C SER A 173 1.68 5.67 -15.09
N LEU A 174 1.49 6.50 -14.05
CA LEU A 174 1.42 5.99 -12.68
C LEU A 174 0.20 5.09 -12.47
N LEU A 175 -0.97 5.47 -13.00
CA LEU A 175 -2.19 4.68 -12.87
C LEU A 175 -2.03 3.31 -13.54
N HIS A 176 -1.49 3.28 -14.75
CA HIS A 176 -1.16 2.05 -15.47
C HIS A 176 -0.20 1.17 -14.68
N ASN A 177 0.96 1.72 -14.28
CA ASN A 177 1.95 0.99 -13.48
C ASN A 177 1.38 0.49 -12.15
N THR A 178 0.48 1.25 -11.51
CA THR A 178 -0.18 0.82 -10.28
C THR A 178 -1.10 -0.37 -10.55
N ARG A 179 -1.92 -0.32 -11.59
CA ARG A 179 -2.80 -1.41 -11.99
C ARG A 179 -2.03 -2.68 -12.32
N GLU A 180 -0.98 -2.57 -13.13
CA GLU A 180 -0.10 -3.70 -13.48
C GLU A 180 0.59 -4.26 -12.23
N PHE A 181 1.05 -3.40 -11.32
CA PHE A 181 1.65 -3.84 -10.07
C PHE A 181 0.67 -4.63 -9.20
N ILE A 182 -0.58 -4.15 -9.07
CA ILE A 182 -1.64 -4.88 -8.34
C ILE A 182 -1.90 -6.24 -8.99
N ALA A 183 -1.97 -6.32 -10.31
CA ALA A 183 -2.14 -7.58 -11.03
C ALA A 183 -0.96 -8.54 -10.81
N CYS A 184 0.28 -8.04 -10.78
CA CYS A 184 1.45 -8.85 -10.43
C CYS A 184 1.39 -9.40 -9.00
N LEU A 185 0.91 -8.62 -8.03
CA LEU A 185 0.73 -9.09 -6.65
C LEU A 185 -0.32 -10.21 -6.56
N GLU A 186 -1.47 -10.06 -7.22
CA GLU A 186 -2.50 -11.11 -7.33
C GLU A 186 -1.92 -12.40 -7.95
N SER A 187 -1.26 -12.29 -9.12
CA SER A 187 -0.68 -13.44 -9.83
C SER A 187 0.35 -14.15 -8.95
N ARG A 188 1.22 -13.39 -8.29
CA ARG A 188 2.28 -13.93 -7.44
C ARG A 188 1.71 -14.73 -6.26
N LEU A 189 0.67 -14.24 -5.60
CA LEU A 189 0.04 -14.95 -4.48
C LEU A 189 -0.65 -16.23 -4.96
N SER A 190 -1.36 -16.15 -6.09
CA SER A 190 -2.03 -17.28 -6.73
C SER A 190 -1.03 -18.38 -7.14
N GLU A 191 0.05 -18.02 -7.84
CA GLU A 191 1.12 -18.93 -8.28
C GLU A 191 1.83 -19.64 -7.12
N LYS A 192 1.92 -18.97 -5.96
CA LYS A 192 2.50 -19.54 -4.73
C LYS A 192 1.48 -20.33 -3.90
N GLY A 193 0.25 -20.46 -4.37
CA GLY A 193 -0.81 -21.20 -3.69
C GLY A 193 -1.19 -20.59 -2.35
N ILE A 194 -1.05 -19.27 -2.19
CA ILE A 194 -1.46 -18.58 -0.97
C ILE A 194 -2.99 -18.61 -0.90
N ILE A 195 -3.54 -18.95 0.27
CA ILE A 195 -4.98 -18.95 0.48
C ILE A 195 -5.45 -17.52 0.79
N PRO A 196 -6.51 -17.00 0.13
CA PRO A 196 -7.09 -15.70 0.47
C PRO A 196 -7.54 -15.61 1.93
N GLY A 197 -7.38 -14.41 2.51
CA GLY A 197 -7.88 -14.08 3.84
C GLY A 197 -9.28 -13.46 3.80
N GLN A 198 -9.74 -12.98 4.95
CA GLN A 198 -11.02 -12.26 5.01
C GLN A 198 -10.85 -10.82 4.49
N CYS A 199 -11.50 -10.48 3.39
CA CYS A 199 -11.59 -9.08 2.95
C CYS A 199 -12.25 -8.23 4.05
N PRO A 200 -11.70 -7.07 4.43
CA PRO A 200 -12.32 -6.21 5.43
C PRO A 200 -13.62 -5.59 4.89
N ASP A 201 -14.65 -5.51 5.73
CA ASP A 201 -15.96 -4.93 5.39
C ASP A 201 -15.88 -3.44 4.96
N SER A 202 -14.76 -2.77 5.26
CA SER A 202 -14.52 -1.38 4.86
C SER A 202 -14.18 -1.19 3.39
N ASP A 203 -13.83 -2.25 2.69
CA ASP A 203 -13.21 -2.20 1.37
C ASP A 203 -14.12 -2.74 0.27
N VAL A 204 -13.72 -2.53 -0.97
CA VAL A 204 -14.32 -3.11 -2.17
C VAL A 204 -13.25 -3.76 -3.04
N HIS A 205 -13.65 -4.78 -3.79
CA HIS A 205 -12.80 -5.44 -4.78
C HIS A 205 -13.66 -5.99 -5.93
N PRO A 206 -13.13 -6.10 -7.16
CA PRO A 206 -13.79 -6.82 -8.24
C PRO A 206 -13.67 -8.34 -8.02
N GLU A 207 -14.48 -9.12 -8.74
CA GLU A 207 -14.42 -10.59 -8.67
C GLU A 207 -13.05 -11.15 -9.09
N SER A 208 -12.31 -10.43 -9.95
CA SER A 208 -10.99 -10.83 -10.41
C SER A 208 -9.89 -10.69 -9.34
N TRP A 209 -10.12 -9.95 -8.26
CA TRP A 209 -9.16 -9.81 -7.17
C TRP A 209 -9.55 -10.77 -6.04
N GLN A 210 -8.65 -11.70 -5.73
CA GLN A 210 -8.86 -12.69 -4.68
C GLN A 210 -8.21 -12.25 -3.36
N TYR A 211 -7.16 -11.41 -3.42
CA TYR A 211 -6.41 -11.00 -2.22
C TYR A 211 -6.50 -9.50 -1.96
N LEU A 212 -6.53 -8.67 -3.01
CA LEU A 212 -6.51 -7.22 -2.90
C LEU A 212 -7.91 -6.64 -2.73
N SER A 213 -7.97 -5.61 -1.89
CA SER A 213 -9.15 -4.79 -1.66
C SER A 213 -8.75 -3.32 -1.58
N TYR A 214 -9.67 -2.42 -1.92
CA TYR A 214 -9.43 -0.99 -1.98
C TYR A 214 -10.37 -0.22 -1.05
N ARG A 215 -9.85 0.88 -0.49
CA ARG A 215 -10.68 1.99 -0.02
C ARG A 215 -9.94 3.32 -0.07
N ASN A 216 -10.69 4.42 -0.12
CA ASN A 216 -10.11 5.77 0.04
C ASN A 216 -10.28 6.27 1.48
N GLU A 217 -9.20 6.49 2.23
CA GLU A 217 -9.31 6.86 3.66
C GLU A 217 -9.81 8.28 3.94
N LEU A 218 -9.91 9.15 2.94
CA LEU A 218 -10.51 10.48 3.10
C LEU A 218 -12.03 10.48 2.89
N ARG A 219 -12.57 9.40 2.32
CA ARG A 219 -13.99 9.28 1.91
C ARG A 219 -14.64 7.98 2.37
N SER A 220 -13.95 7.21 3.23
CA SER A 220 -14.45 5.95 3.78
C SER A 220 -13.88 5.68 5.17
N GLU A 221 -14.72 5.07 6.00
CA GLU A 221 -14.40 4.67 7.36
C GLU A 221 -13.91 3.22 7.44
N ARG A 222 -13.35 2.86 8.60
CA ARG A 222 -12.83 1.51 8.87
C ARG A 222 -13.92 0.48 9.22
N SER A 223 -15.13 0.91 9.57
CA SER A 223 -16.21 0.00 9.97
C SER A 223 -16.89 -0.67 8.78
N GLY A 224 -16.87 -0.04 7.61
CA GLY A 224 -17.67 -0.48 6.46
C GLY A 224 -19.16 -0.17 6.60
N SER A 225 -19.84 -0.17 5.46
CA SER A 225 -21.30 -0.20 5.31
C SER A 225 -21.64 -0.40 3.84
N GLU A 226 -22.82 -0.91 3.52
CA GLU A 226 -23.26 -1.08 2.12
C GLU A 226 -23.22 0.25 1.33
N VAL A 227 -23.64 1.35 1.97
CA VAL A 227 -23.60 2.70 1.36
C VAL A 227 -22.15 3.12 1.05
N GLN A 228 -21.21 2.83 1.95
CA GLN A 228 -19.80 3.07 1.73
C GLN A 228 -19.26 2.19 0.59
N SER A 229 -19.63 0.91 0.53
CA SER A 229 -19.22 0.01 -0.54
C SER A 229 -19.70 0.49 -1.90
N GLN A 230 -20.95 0.97 -2.00
CA GLN A 230 -21.45 1.57 -3.24
C GLN A 230 -20.65 2.83 -3.64
N ALA A 231 -20.42 3.74 -2.69
CA ALA A 231 -19.64 4.95 -2.95
C ALA A 231 -18.19 4.66 -3.36
N LEU A 232 -17.56 3.65 -2.75
CA LEU A 232 -16.20 3.22 -3.08
C LEU A 232 -16.12 2.59 -4.48
N ARG A 233 -17.14 1.85 -4.92
CA ARG A 233 -17.20 1.33 -6.30
C ARG A 233 -17.30 2.44 -7.35
N GLU A 234 -17.83 3.60 -6.97
CA GLU A 234 -17.94 4.78 -7.83
C GLU A 234 -16.68 5.67 -7.79
N GLU A 235 -15.68 5.36 -6.95
CA GLU A 235 -14.44 6.13 -6.89
C GLU A 235 -13.70 6.06 -8.24
N PRO A 236 -13.40 7.20 -8.89
CA PRO A 236 -12.70 7.23 -10.18
C PRO A 236 -11.39 6.48 -10.17
N PHE A 237 -10.63 6.57 -9.06
CA PHE A 237 -9.38 5.82 -8.91
C PHE A 237 -9.65 4.32 -8.95
N TYR A 238 -10.60 3.83 -8.15
CA TYR A 238 -10.96 2.40 -8.12
C TYR A 238 -11.43 1.89 -9.49
N ARG A 239 -12.29 2.66 -10.16
CA ARG A 239 -12.76 2.33 -11.51
C ARG A 239 -11.61 2.24 -12.51
N LEU A 240 -10.64 3.17 -12.50
CA LEU A 240 -9.45 3.08 -13.36
C LEU A 240 -8.58 1.84 -13.09
N MET A 241 -8.60 1.31 -11.86
CA MET A 241 -7.86 0.10 -11.50
C MET A 241 -8.57 -1.19 -11.93
N THR A 242 -9.88 -1.14 -12.21
CA THR A 242 -10.72 -2.34 -12.33
C THR A 242 -11.49 -2.46 -13.64
N GLU A 243 -11.81 -1.34 -14.31
CA GLU A 243 -12.55 -1.27 -15.58
C GLU A 243 -11.67 -1.30 -16.83
#